data_AF-A0A7C4S9Q0-F1
#
_entry.id   AF-A0A7C4S9Q0-F1
#
_cell.length_a   1.000
_cell.length_b   1.000
_cell.length_c   1.000
_cell.angle_alpha   90.00
_cell.angle_beta   90.00
_cell.angle_gamma   90.00
#
_symmetry.space_group_name_H-M   'P 1'
#
loop_
_entity.id
_entity.type
_entity.pdbx_description
1 polymer ?
#
loop_
_entity_poly.entity_id
_entity_poly.type
_entity_poly.pdbx_seq_one_letter_code
_entity_poly.pdbx_strand_id
1 'polypeptide(L)'
;MSRTVLRSQISLEKVILRLETVQEFGDVMRALAPATKIIKQVQSELSGLVPEVASALRTVDEMLETVIIEAGNVTGAQISVMVSDSEAQKILEEAAEVAAQRMNSQFPQLPETIKDVTSEQPSNNSKLRNP
;
A
#
# COMPACT_ATOMS: atom_id res chain seq x y z
N MET A 1 -14.01 25.21 27.78
CA MET A 1 -13.58 24.14 26.86
C MET A 1 -12.07 24.20 26.72
N SER A 2 -11.37 23.07 26.86
CA SER A 2 -9.91 23.05 26.73
C SER A 2 -9.51 23.41 25.30
N ARG A 3 -8.43 24.19 25.13
CA ARG A 3 -7.93 24.62 23.81
C ARG A 3 -7.67 23.44 22.87
N THR A 4 -7.32 22.28 23.43
CA THR A 4 -7.16 21.02 22.71
C THR A 4 -8.46 20.55 22.07
N VAL A 5 -9.55 20.46 22.82
CA VAL A 5 -10.85 19.99 22.31
C VAL A 5 -11.35 20.87 21.15
N LEU A 6 -11.20 22.19 21.24
CA LEU A 6 -11.58 23.10 20.14
C LEU A 6 -10.73 22.89 18.88
N ARG A 7 -9.41 22.65 19.04
CA ARG A 7 -8.52 22.35 17.92
C ARG A 7 -8.82 20.99 17.29
N SER A 8 -9.13 20.00 18.13
CA SER A 8 -9.59 18.68 17.70
C SER A 8 -10.85 18.79 16.85
N GLN A 9 -11.84 19.57 17.31
CA GLN A 9 -13.07 19.81 16.55
C GLN A 9 -12.78 20.40 15.16
N ILE A 10 -12.04 21.51 15.08
CA ILE A 10 -11.70 22.14 13.78
C ILE A 10 -10.91 21.17 12.87
N SER A 11 -10.05 20.34 13.46
CA SER A 11 -9.28 19.36 12.71
C SER A 11 -10.17 18.27 12.12
N LEU A 12 -11.17 17.80 12.87
CA LEU A 12 -12.17 16.84 12.39
C LEU A 12 -13.10 17.46 11.34
N GLU A 13 -13.51 18.73 11.48
CA GLU A 13 -14.27 19.45 10.45
C GLU A 13 -13.52 19.50 9.11
N LYS A 14 -12.20 19.75 9.15
CA LYS A 14 -11.35 19.70 7.95
C LYS A 14 -11.27 18.31 7.33
N VAL A 15 -11.30 17.25 8.16
CA VAL A 15 -11.34 15.88 7.66
C VAL A 15 -12.66 15.63 6.93
N ILE A 16 -13.79 16.00 7.53
CA ILE A 16 -15.13 15.86 6.93
C ILE A 16 -15.16 16.51 5.54
N LEU A 17 -14.72 17.77 5.42
CA LEU A 17 -14.68 18.49 4.14
C LEU A 17 -13.83 17.78 3.08
N ARG A 18 -12.73 17.13 3.46
CA ARG A 18 -11.91 16.36 2.51
C ARG A 18 -12.60 15.07 2.09
N LEU A 19 -13.25 14.38 3.03
CA LEU A 19 -14.00 13.16 2.72
C LEU A 19 -15.18 13.44 1.78
N GLU A 20 -15.84 14.59 1.93
CA GLU A 20 -16.92 15.04 1.03
C GLU A 20 -16.45 15.30 -0.41
N THR A 21 -15.17 15.65 -0.61
CA THR A 21 -14.60 15.89 -1.95
C THR A 21 -14.21 14.61 -2.70
N VAL A 22 -14.33 13.43 -2.08
CA VAL A 22 -14.00 12.16 -2.72
C VAL A 22 -15.13 11.78 -3.70
N GLN A 23 -14.90 11.97 -5.00
CA GLN A 23 -15.86 11.63 -6.06
C GLN A 23 -15.45 10.41 -6.88
N GLU A 24 -14.16 10.16 -7.05
CA GLU A 24 -13.63 9.06 -7.87
C GLU A 24 -12.59 8.23 -7.10
N PHE A 25 -12.55 6.92 -7.37
CA PHE A 25 -11.58 5.99 -6.75
C PHE A 25 -10.12 6.41 -6.93
N GLY A 26 -9.80 7.17 -7.99
CA GLY A 26 -8.46 7.70 -8.26
C GLY A 26 -7.99 8.80 -7.29
N ASP A 27 -8.91 9.47 -6.59
CA ASP A 27 -8.61 10.51 -5.60
C ASP A 27 -8.71 10.04 -4.15
N VAL A 28 -9.16 8.80 -3.93
CA VAL A 28 -9.37 8.22 -2.60
C VAL A 28 -8.08 8.27 -1.78
N MET A 29 -6.93 7.86 -2.34
CA MET A 29 -5.66 7.91 -1.61
C MET A 29 -5.21 9.35 -1.27
N ARG A 30 -5.48 10.31 -2.18
CA ARG A 30 -5.11 11.73 -1.98
C ARG A 30 -5.93 12.38 -0.87
N ALA A 31 -7.17 11.94 -0.67
CA ALA A 31 -8.06 12.46 0.36
C ALA A 31 -7.98 11.68 1.69
N LEU A 32 -7.95 10.35 1.63
CA LEU A 32 -8.03 9.48 2.81
C LEU A 32 -6.73 9.42 3.62
N ALA A 33 -5.56 9.42 2.98
CA ALA A 33 -4.28 9.33 3.71
C ALA A 33 -4.02 10.56 4.61
N PRO A 34 -4.26 11.81 4.17
CA PRO A 34 -4.19 12.97 5.06
C PRO A 34 -5.29 12.97 6.14
N ALA A 35 -6.47 12.42 5.84
CA ALA A 35 -7.59 12.35 6.78
C ALA A 35 -7.30 11.40 7.95
N THR A 36 -6.87 10.17 7.67
CA THR A 36 -6.48 9.17 8.68
C THR A 36 -5.37 9.69 9.59
N LYS A 37 -4.37 10.39 9.04
CA LYS A 37 -3.31 11.01 9.86
C LYS A 37 -3.86 12.01 10.88
N ILE A 38 -4.82 12.85 10.48
CA ILE A 38 -5.44 13.83 11.38
C ILE A 38 -6.30 13.12 12.43
N ILE A 39 -7.05 12.09 12.04
CA ILE A 39 -7.87 11.29 12.98
C ILE A 39 -6.99 10.64 14.04
N LYS A 40 -5.88 9.98 13.66
CA LYS A 40 -4.91 9.38 14.61
C LYS A 40 -4.32 10.43 15.56
N GLN A 41 -3.99 11.62 15.06
CA GLN A 41 -3.50 12.71 15.89
C GLN A 41 -4.56 13.17 16.91
N VAL A 42 -5.78 13.43 16.46
CA VAL A 42 -6.87 13.89 17.34
C VAL A 42 -7.25 12.80 18.36
N GLN A 43 -7.26 11.54 17.95
CA GLN A 43 -7.46 10.40 18.83
C GLN A 43 -6.41 10.39 19.97
N SER A 44 -5.12 10.55 19.63
CA SER A 44 -4.05 10.62 20.62
C SER A 44 -4.21 11.80 21.58
N GLU A 45 -4.52 13.00 21.05
CA GLU A 45 -4.73 14.21 21.84
C GLU A 45 -5.93 14.09 22.80
N LEU A 46 -6.99 13.39 22.38
CA LEU A 46 -8.20 13.21 23.17
C LEU A 46 -8.18 11.98 24.08
N SER A 47 -7.28 11.02 23.86
CA SER A 47 -7.18 9.79 24.68
C SER A 47 -7.02 10.06 26.18
N GLY A 48 -6.28 11.11 26.54
CA GLY A 48 -6.05 11.52 27.93
C GLY A 48 -7.07 12.53 28.49
N LEU A 49 -8.02 12.99 27.67
CA LEU A 49 -9.00 14.02 28.06
C LEU A 49 -10.44 13.51 28.00
N VAL A 50 -10.81 12.88 26.88
CA VAL A 50 -12.14 12.36 26.58
C VAL A 50 -12.01 10.97 25.95
N PRO A 51 -11.82 9.91 26.76
CA PRO A 51 -11.53 8.56 26.27
C PRO A 51 -12.62 7.98 25.36
N GLU A 52 -13.89 8.31 25.63
CA GLU A 52 -15.03 7.87 24.82
C GLU A 52 -14.92 8.35 23.37
N VAL A 53 -14.54 9.62 23.18
CA VAL A 53 -14.32 10.19 21.83
C VAL A 53 -13.10 9.57 21.17
N ALA A 54 -12.02 9.33 21.91
CA ALA A 54 -10.85 8.64 21.37
C ALA A 54 -11.18 7.20 20.92
N SER A 55 -12.06 6.49 21.65
CA SER A 55 -12.53 5.17 21.24
C SER A 55 -13.35 5.24 19.95
N ALA A 56 -14.27 6.20 19.83
CA ALA A 56 -15.06 6.39 18.61
C ALA A 56 -14.16 6.71 17.40
N LEU A 57 -13.14 7.56 17.59
CA LEU A 57 -12.18 7.90 16.54
C LEU A 57 -11.32 6.71 16.11
N ARG A 58 -11.04 5.76 17.01
CA ARG A 58 -10.37 4.51 16.66
C ARG A 58 -11.20 3.68 15.69
N THR A 59 -12.51 3.57 15.94
CA THR A 59 -13.42 2.86 15.04
C THR A 59 -13.46 3.53 13.66
N VAL A 60 -13.46 4.87 13.61
CA VAL A 60 -13.39 5.61 12.33
C VAL A 60 -12.07 5.32 11.60
N ASP A 61 -10.94 5.28 12.32
CA ASP A 61 -9.64 4.95 11.73
C ASP A 61 -9.62 3.55 11.10
N GLU A 62 -10.14 2.54 11.81
CA GLU A 62 -10.26 1.15 11.32
C GLU A 62 -11.17 1.05 10.08
N MET A 63 -12.28 1.81 10.05
CA MET A 63 -13.16 1.88 8.89
C MET A 63 -12.45 2.50 7.68
N LEU A 64 -11.71 3.60 7.87
CA LEU A 64 -10.99 4.25 6.78
C LEU A 64 -9.83 3.40 6.25
N GLU A 65 -9.15 2.66 7.12
CA GLU A 65 -8.11 1.70 6.71
C GLU A 65 -8.69 0.59 5.83
N THR A 66 -9.87 0.08 6.18
CA THR A 66 -10.60 -0.90 5.35
C THR A 66 -10.91 -0.32 3.96
N VAL A 67 -11.45 0.90 3.89
CA VAL A 67 -11.75 1.57 2.61
C VAL A 67 -10.48 1.78 1.78
N ILE A 68 -9.37 2.14 2.42
CA ILE A 68 -8.07 2.30 1.75
C ILE A 68 -7.63 0.98 1.11
N ILE A 69 -7.69 -0.13 1.85
CA ILE A 69 -7.32 -1.46 1.35
C ILE A 69 -8.20 -1.87 0.17
N GLU A 70 -9.52 -1.71 0.29
CA GLU A 70 -10.47 -2.02 -0.76
C GLU A 70 -10.24 -1.18 -2.03
N ALA A 71 -10.00 0.12 -1.86
CA ALA A 71 -9.69 1.02 -2.98
C ALA A 71 -8.35 0.68 -3.65
N GLY A 72 -7.34 0.24 -2.88
CA GLY A 72 -6.08 -0.27 -3.43
C GLY A 72 -6.26 -1.51 -4.31
N ASN A 73 -7.07 -2.46 -3.84
CA ASN A 73 -7.38 -3.67 -4.60
C ASN A 73 -8.10 -3.36 -5.93
N VAL A 74 -9.04 -2.40 -5.94
CA VAL A 74 -9.77 -2.00 -7.16
C VAL A 74 -8.86 -1.28 -8.17
N THR A 75 -7.95 -0.43 -7.68
CA THR A 75 -7.08 0.38 -8.54
C THR A 75 -5.81 -0.34 -9.00
N GLY A 76 -5.54 -1.54 -8.48
CA GLY A 76 -4.28 -2.26 -8.69
C GLY A 76 -3.06 -1.55 -8.08
N ALA A 77 -3.29 -0.49 -7.30
CA ALA A 77 -2.25 0.19 -6.54
C ALA A 77 -1.74 -0.79 -5.48
N GLN A 78 -0.46 -1.15 -5.58
CA GLN A 78 0.20 -1.96 -4.55
C GLN A 78 0.28 -1.12 -3.28
N ILE A 79 -0.68 -1.31 -2.37
CA ILE A 79 -0.58 -0.77 -1.03
C ILE A 79 0.44 -1.61 -0.28
N SER A 80 1.63 -1.06 -0.12
CA SER A 80 2.61 -1.56 0.85
C SER A 80 2.01 -1.35 2.24
N VAL A 81 1.30 -2.36 2.74
CA VAL A 81 0.93 -2.42 4.16
C VAL A 81 2.25 -2.59 4.93
N MET A 82 2.75 -1.49 5.50
CA MET A 82 3.88 -1.58 6.42
C MET A 82 3.40 -2.28 7.68
N VAL A 83 3.83 -3.52 7.84
CA VAL A 83 3.64 -4.29 9.05
C VAL A 83 4.43 -3.57 10.14
N SER A 84 3.71 -2.97 11.08
CA SER A 84 4.32 -2.13 12.12
C SER A 84 4.96 -2.97 13.24
N ASP A 85 4.63 -4.26 13.29
CA ASP A 85 5.10 -5.20 14.30
C ASP A 85 6.30 -6.01 13.79
N SER A 86 7.40 -5.99 14.53
CA SER A 86 8.65 -6.65 14.14
C SER A 86 8.55 -8.18 14.08
N GLU A 87 7.72 -8.78 14.92
CA GLU A 87 7.50 -10.23 14.94
C GLU A 87 6.68 -10.64 13.71
N ALA A 88 5.62 -9.90 13.41
CA ALA A 88 4.83 -10.12 12.20
C ALA A 88 5.67 -9.92 10.92
N GLN A 89 6.59 -8.96 10.91
CA GLN A 89 7.52 -8.77 9.79
C GLN A 89 8.44 -9.99 9.60
N LYS A 90 8.98 -10.53 10.70
CA LYS A 90 9.82 -11.72 10.66
C LYS A 90 9.07 -12.95 10.14
N ILE A 91 7.81 -13.14 10.57
CA ILE A 91 6.96 -14.24 10.09
C ILE A 91 6.75 -14.15 8.56
N LEU A 92 6.52 -12.95 8.04
CA LEU A 92 6.35 -12.75 6.59
C LEU A 92 7.64 -13.02 5.82
N GLU A 93 8.80 -12.68 6.39
CA GLU A 93 10.11 -12.93 5.79
C GLU A 93 10.41 -14.43 5.73
N GLU A 94 10.15 -15.16 6.82
CA GLU A 94 10.27 -16.63 6.86
C GLU A 94 9.31 -17.29 5.86
N ALA A 95 8.06 -16.81 5.76
CA ALA A 95 7.08 -17.32 4.79
C ALA A 95 7.51 -17.06 3.33
N ALA A 96 8.09 -15.88 3.04
CA ALA A 96 8.60 -15.55 1.72
C ALA A 96 9.79 -16.44 1.33
N GLU A 97 10.68 -16.74 2.27
CA GLU A 97 11.81 -17.65 2.03
C GLU A 97 11.32 -19.08 1.72
N VAL A 98 10.35 -19.58 2.46
CA VAL A 98 9.72 -20.89 2.20
C VAL A 98 9.04 -20.91 0.83
N ALA A 99 8.36 -19.83 0.43
CA ALA A 99 7.74 -19.72 -0.89
C ALA A 99 8.79 -19.73 -2.00
N ALA A 100 9.90 -19.01 -1.84
CA ALA A 100 11.01 -18.99 -2.80
C ALA A 100 11.67 -20.37 -2.96
N GLN A 101 11.89 -21.09 -1.85
CA GLN A 101 12.41 -22.46 -1.86
C GLN A 101 11.46 -23.41 -2.61
N ARG A 102 10.14 -23.32 -2.35
CA ARG A 102 9.14 -24.11 -3.06
C ARG A 102 9.10 -23.80 -4.55
N MET A 103 9.15 -22.52 -4.93
CA MET A 103 9.20 -22.10 -6.33
C MET A 103 10.42 -22.69 -7.04
N ASN A 104 11.61 -22.63 -6.44
CA ASN A 104 12.82 -23.24 -7.01
C ASN A 104 12.72 -24.77 -7.12
N SER A 105 12.02 -25.44 -6.20
CA SER A 105 11.82 -26.90 -6.27
C SER A 105 10.79 -27.34 -7.32
N GLN A 106 9.73 -26.54 -7.54
CA GLN A 106 8.66 -26.87 -8.49
C GLN A 106 8.94 -26.35 -9.90
N PHE A 107 9.71 -25.28 -10.01
CA PHE A 107 10.22 -24.72 -11.25
C PHE A 107 11.75 -24.71 -11.20
N PRO A 108 12.41 -25.85 -11.49
CA PRO A 108 13.85 -25.89 -11.64
C PRO A 108 14.26 -24.89 -12.74
N GLN A 109 15.34 -24.16 -12.50
CA GLN A 109 15.87 -23.25 -13.51
C GLN A 109 16.18 -24.03 -14.79
N LEU A 110 15.69 -23.54 -15.92
CA LEU A 110 16.00 -24.13 -17.22
C LEU A 110 17.53 -24.16 -17.40
N PRO A 111 18.12 -25.29 -17.81
CA PRO A 111 19.55 -25.40 -18.01
C PRO A 111 20.08 -24.23 -18.85
N GLU A 112 21.20 -23.64 -18.42
CA GLU A 112 21.92 -22.58 -19.17
C GLU A 112 22.19 -23.00 -20.62
N THR A 113 22.23 -24.31 -20.91
CA THR A 113 22.40 -24.87 -22.26
C THR A 113 21.25 -24.55 -23.23
N ILE A 114 20.08 -24.12 -22.75
CA ILE A 114 18.96 -23.70 -23.62
C ILE A 114 19.02 -22.19 -23.91
N LYS A 115 19.71 -21.40 -23.06
CA LYS A 115 19.83 -19.95 -23.28
C LYS A 115 20.68 -19.62 -24.51
N ASP A 116 21.61 -20.49 -24.90
CA ASP A 116 22.51 -20.27 -26.03
C ASP A 116 21.88 -20.57 -27.41
N VAL A 117 20.79 -21.36 -27.46
CA VAL A 117 20.14 -21.74 -28.73
C VAL A 117 19.30 -20.60 -29.33
N THR A 118 19.08 -19.51 -28.59
CA THR A 118 18.32 -18.34 -29.08
C THR A 118 19.22 -17.17 -29.52
N SER A 119 20.55 -17.31 -29.42
CA SER A 119 21.54 -16.27 -29.77
C SER A 119 22.43 -16.61 -30.97
N GLU A 120 21.94 -17.38 -31.96
CA GLU A 120 22.55 -17.42 -33.29
C GLU A 120 21.61 -16.80 -34.34
N GLN A 121 21.66 -15.47 -34.46
CA GLN A 121 21.32 -14.79 -35.72
C GLN A 121 22.50 -14.95 -36.68
N PRO A 122 22.34 -15.56 -37.87
CA PRO A 122 23.42 -15.73 -38.81
C PRO A 122 23.81 -14.37 -39.39
N SER A 123 25.09 -14.06 -39.20
CA SER A 123 25.80 -13.04 -39.93
C SER A 123 25.87 -13.42 -41.42
N ASN A 124 25.78 -12.40 -42.29
CA ASN A 124 26.45 -12.31 -43.59
C ASN A 124 25.69 -12.80 -44.85
N ASN A 125 25.13 -11.86 -45.62
CA ASN A 125 25.54 -11.60 -47.01
C ASN A 125 24.78 -10.44 -47.65
N SER A 126 25.45 -9.29 -47.81
CA SER A 126 25.06 -8.24 -48.77
C SER A 126 26.28 -7.77 -49.58
N LYS A 127 26.81 -8.67 -50.40
CA LYS A 127 27.54 -8.28 -51.61
C LYS A 127 27.00 -9.03 -52.82
N LEU A 128 26.82 -8.26 -53.90
CA LEU A 128 26.48 -8.63 -55.28
C LEU A 128 25.00 -8.89 -55.58
N ARG A 129 24.29 -7.88 -56.12
CA ARG A 129 23.98 -7.79 -57.56
C ARG A 129 23.22 -6.48 -57.88
N ASN A 130 23.88 -5.55 -58.56
CA ASN A 130 23.19 -4.60 -59.45
C ASN A 130 23.17 -5.22 -60.86
N PRO A 131 22.09 -5.07 -61.64
CA PRO A 131 22.19 -5.09 -63.10
C PRO A 131 22.80 -3.78 -63.64
#